data_AF-A0A1F3BIR0-F1
#
_entry.id   AF-A0A1F3BIR0-F1
#
_cell.length_a   1.000
_cell.length_b   1.000
_cell.length_c   1.000
_cell.angle_alpha   90.00
_cell.angle_beta   90.00
_cell.angle_gamma   90.00
#
_symmetry.space_group_name_H-M   'P 1'
#
loop_
_entity.id
_entity.type
_entity.pdbx_description
1 polymer ?
#
loop_
_entity_poly.entity_id
_entity_poly.type
_entity_poly.pdbx_seq_one_letter_code
_entity_poly.pdbx_strand_id
1 'polypeptide(L)'
;MTPKKIAQTAIAKMNKKIKDEIFLIIQNDRELMYEYLRAVKANGFNTVDQQIAKEIKKAYSFVNINERENNPSCTLIQSHQKFE
;
A
#
# COMPACT_ATOMS: atom_id res chain seq x y z
N MET A 1 -16.88 1.42 25.58
CA MET A 1 -16.16 0.57 24.60
C MET A 1 -15.28 -0.40 25.40
N THR A 2 -15.29 -1.71 25.13
CA THR A 2 -14.39 -2.64 25.84
C THR A 2 -12.98 -2.60 25.26
N PRO A 3 -11.91 -2.98 26.00
CA PRO A 3 -10.54 -3.03 25.48
C PRO A 3 -10.43 -3.84 24.16
N LYS A 4 -11.12 -4.97 24.09
CA LYS A 4 -11.22 -5.79 22.87
C LYS A 4 -11.79 -5.01 21.69
N LYS A 5 -12.87 -4.25 21.90
CA LYS A 5 -13.52 -3.45 20.86
C LYS A 5 -12.61 -2.30 20.40
N ILE A 6 -11.87 -1.67 21.31
CA ILE A 6 -10.87 -0.63 20.98
C ILE A 6 -9.80 -1.21 20.05
N ALA A 7 -9.20 -2.35 20.44
CA ALA A 7 -8.17 -3.01 19.64
C ALA A 7 -8.69 -3.42 18.25
N GLN A 8 -9.88 -4.04 18.19
CA GLN A 8 -10.49 -4.44 16.91
C GLN A 8 -10.77 -3.24 15.99
N THR A 9 -11.25 -2.12 16.53
CA THR A 9 -11.49 -0.92 15.74
C THR A 9 -10.18 -0.30 15.25
N ALA A 10 -9.13 -0.27 16.06
CA ALA A 10 -7.82 0.22 15.65
C ALA A 10 -7.20 -0.67 14.56
N ILE A 11 -7.24 -1.99 14.73
CA ILE A 11 -6.75 -2.97 13.74
C ILE A 11 -7.53 -2.82 12.43
N ALA A 12 -8.86 -2.73 12.47
CA ALA A 12 -9.66 -2.54 11.26
C ALA A 12 -9.31 -1.25 10.50
N LYS A 13 -9.03 -0.16 11.22
CA LYS A 13 -8.57 1.11 10.61
C LYS A 13 -7.17 0.98 10.00
N MET A 14 -6.24 0.35 10.72
CA MET A 14 -4.88 0.12 10.22
C MET A 14 -4.89 -0.80 9.00
N ASN A 15 -5.70 -1.85 9.03
CA ASN A 15 -5.87 -2.79 7.93
C ASN A 15 -6.27 -2.11 6.62
N LYS A 16 -7.09 -1.06 6.67
CA LYS A 16 -7.43 -0.29 5.46
C LYS A 16 -6.24 0.49 4.89
N LYS A 17 -5.30 0.91 5.75
CA LYS A 17 -4.17 1.79 5.44
C LYS A 17 -2.85 1.08 5.21
N ILE A 18 -2.69 -0.19 5.57
CA ILE A 18 -1.40 -0.88 5.51
C ILE A 18 -0.79 -0.80 4.11
N LYS A 19 -1.60 -0.91 3.04
CA LYS A 19 -1.08 -0.75 1.67
C LYS A 19 -0.41 0.62 1.54
N ASP A 20 -1.13 1.68 1.86
CA ASP A 20 -0.66 3.06 1.74
C ASP A 20 0.57 3.33 2.60
N GLU A 21 0.60 2.85 3.84
CA GLU A 21 1.75 2.99 4.73
C GLU A 21 3.01 2.31 4.16
N ILE A 22 2.86 1.13 3.52
CA ILE A 22 4.00 0.46 2.86
C ILE A 22 4.51 1.28 1.68
N PHE A 23 3.63 1.82 0.85
CA PHE A 23 4.06 2.69 -0.26
C PHE A 23 4.66 4.00 0.24
N LEU A 24 4.20 4.53 1.37
CA LEU A 24 4.79 5.69 2.03
C LEU A 24 6.21 5.39 2.54
N ILE A 25 6.43 4.21 3.12
CA ILE A 25 7.77 3.74 3.53
C ILE A 25 8.70 3.67 2.31
N ILE A 26 8.24 3.05 1.21
CA ILE A 26 9.02 2.99 -0.04
C ILE A 26 9.36 4.40 -0.54
N GLN A 27 8.40 5.31 -0.52
CA GLN A 27 8.58 6.68 -1.00
C GLN A 27 9.57 7.50 -0.14
N ASN A 28 9.53 7.32 1.18
CA ASN A 28 10.32 8.11 2.12
C ASN A 28 11.72 7.53 2.39
N ASP A 29 11.94 6.26 2.07
CA ASP A 29 13.25 5.64 2.13
C ASP A 29 13.99 5.82 0.79
N ARG A 30 15.18 6.43 0.85
CA ARG A 30 15.97 6.78 -0.35
C ARG A 30 16.38 5.54 -1.16
N GLU A 31 16.76 4.46 -0.49
CA GLU A 31 17.23 3.24 -1.15
C GLU A 31 16.06 2.49 -1.76
N LEU A 32 14.97 2.34 -1.01
CA LEU A 32 13.75 1.70 -1.52
C LEU A 32 13.14 2.48 -2.69
N MET A 33 13.09 3.81 -2.61
CA MET A 33 12.56 4.62 -3.71
C MET A 33 13.43 4.52 -4.97
N TYR A 34 14.75 4.45 -4.81
CA TYR A 34 15.67 4.26 -5.93
C TYR A 34 15.43 2.91 -6.61
N GLU A 35 15.38 1.82 -5.85
CA GLU A 35 15.12 0.47 -6.40
C GLU A 35 13.71 0.36 -6.98
N TYR A 36 12.72 1.01 -6.37
CA TYR A 36 11.36 1.10 -6.89
C TYR A 36 11.34 1.75 -8.28
N LEU A 37 11.95 2.93 -8.43
CA LEU A 37 12.01 3.63 -9.72
C LEU A 37 12.76 2.83 -10.79
N ARG A 38 13.83 2.13 -10.39
CA ARG A 38 14.58 1.25 -11.27
C ARG A 38 13.74 0.07 -11.74
N ALA A 39 12.99 -0.56 -10.85
CA ALA A 39 12.06 -1.64 -11.17
C ALA A 39 10.93 -1.14 -12.09
N VAL A 40 10.38 0.05 -11.82
CA VAL A 40 9.33 0.66 -12.67
C VAL A 40 9.86 0.93 -14.08
N LYS A 41 11.09 1.43 -14.21
CA LYS A 41 11.72 1.65 -15.51
C LYS A 41 11.92 0.35 -16.30
N ALA A 42 12.24 -0.75 -15.61
CA ALA A 42 12.49 -2.04 -16.24
C ALA A 42 11.21 -2.82 -16.60
N ASN A 43 10.20 -2.79 -15.72
CA ASN A 43 9.05 -3.71 -15.77
C ASN A 43 7.70 -3.01 -16.00
N GLY A 44 7.69 -1.67 -16.01
CA GLY A 44 6.48 -0.87 -16.06
C GLY A 44 5.82 -0.69 -14.68
N PHE A 45 5.23 0.48 -14.48
CA PHE A 45 4.62 0.89 -13.22
C PHE A 45 3.57 -0.11 -12.72
N ASN A 46 2.61 -0.50 -13.56
CA ASN A 46 1.50 -1.38 -13.18
C ASN A 46 1.99 -2.75 -12.70
N THR A 47 3.03 -3.30 -13.33
CA THR A 47 3.62 -4.60 -12.96
C THR A 47 4.23 -4.54 -11.57
N VAL A 48 5.01 -3.49 -11.29
CA VAL A 48 5.68 -3.30 -10.00
C VAL A 48 4.67 -3.05 -8.88
N ASP A 49 3.69 -2.17 -9.08
CA ASP A 49 2.64 -1.88 -8.10
C ASP A 49 1.84 -3.15 -7.74
N GLN A 50 1.45 -3.93 -8.74
CA GLN A 50 0.71 -5.18 -8.53
C GLN A 50 1.54 -6.23 -7.79
N GLN A 51 2.83 -6.36 -8.08
CA GLN A 51 3.71 -7.30 -7.40
C GLN A 51 3.88 -6.92 -5.93
N ILE A 52 4.14 -5.65 -5.64
CA ILE A 52 4.22 -5.13 -4.25
C ILE A 52 2.90 -5.37 -3.52
N ALA A 53 1.76 -5.06 -4.14
CA ALA A 53 0.45 -5.28 -3.55
C ALA A 53 0.19 -6.78 -3.25
N LYS A 54 0.68 -7.71 -4.09
CA LYS A 54 0.59 -9.15 -3.84
C LYS A 54 1.44 -9.58 -2.64
N GLU A 55 2.66 -9.07 -2.51
CA GLU A 55 3.53 -9.37 -1.37
C GLU A 55 2.95 -8.82 -0.05
N ILE A 56 2.38 -7.61 -0.06
CA ILE A 56 1.66 -7.06 1.10
C ILE A 56 0.49 -7.97 1.49
N LYS A 57 -0.32 -8.43 0.52
CA LYS A 57 -1.45 -9.34 0.79
C LYS A 57 -1.00 -10.65 1.44
N LYS A 58 0.12 -11.23 0.96
CA LYS A 58 0.70 -12.45 1.54
C LYS A 58 1.18 -12.22 2.96
N ALA A 59 1.96 -11.17 3.20
CA ALA A 59 2.58 -10.89 4.50
C ALA A 59 1.55 -10.67 5.63
N TYR A 60 0.42 -10.03 5.31
CA TYR A 60 -0.59 -9.66 6.30
C TYR A 60 -1.85 -10.54 6.27
N SER A 61 -1.86 -11.60 5.46
CA SER A 61 -3.03 -12.50 5.30
C SER A 61 -4.34 -11.72 5.15
N PHE A 62 -4.30 -10.64 4.35
CA PHE A 62 -5.44 -9.76 4.18
C PHE A 62 -6.60 -10.54 3.57
N VAL A 63 -7.63 -10.76 4.39
CA VAL A 63 -8.96 -11.15 3.92
C VAL A 63 -9.38 -10.08 2.94
N ASN A 64 -9.43 -10.40 1.64
CA ASN A 64 -9.77 -9.51 0.51
C ASN A 64 -10.61 -8.29 0.93
N ILE A 65 -9.95 -7.21 1.31
CA ILE A 65 -10.61 -5.92 1.45
C ILE A 65 -10.56 -5.35 0.04
N ASN A 66 -11.60 -5.63 -0.74
CA ASN A 66 -11.82 -5.07 -2.08
C ASN A 66 -12.10 -3.56 -2.05
N GLU A 67 -11.71 -2.84 -0.98
CA GLU A 67 -11.89 -1.40 -0.88
C GLU A 67 -10.60 -0.74 -1.38
N ARG A 68 -10.68 -0.05 -2.52
CA ARG A 68 -9.68 0.94 -2.93
C ARG A 68 -9.60 1.99 -1.81
N GLU A 69 -8.39 2.34 -1.37
CA GLU A 69 -8.21 3.54 -0.54
C GLU A 69 -8.60 4.74 -1.41
N ASN A 70 -9.66 5.45 -1.00
CA ASN A 70 -10.23 6.56 -1.76
C ASN A 70 -9.44 7.87 -1.59
N ASN A 71 -8.45 7.92 -0.70
CA ASN A 71 -7.64 9.11 -0.46
C ASN A 71 -6.20 8.74 -0.12
N PRO A 72 -5.43 8.23 -1.10
CA PRO A 72 -4.09 7.75 -0.83
C PRO A 72 -3.16 8.90 -0.43
N SER A 73 -2.43 8.72 0.67
CA SER A 73 -1.42 9.68 1.14
C SER A 73 -0.13 9.63 0.32
N CYS A 74 0.11 8.51 -0.36
CA CYS A 74 1.30 8.26 -1.15
C CYS A 74 1.13 8.76 -2.60
N THR A 75 2.11 9.54 -3.08
CA THR A 75 2.13 10.11 -4.42
C THR A 75 2.23 9.03 -5.51
N LEU A 76 2.81 7.87 -5.20
CA LEU A 76 2.90 6.72 -6.12
C LEU A 76 1.51 6.16 -6.47
N ILE A 77 0.61 6.09 -5.48
CA ILE A 77 -0.76 5.62 -5.68
C ILE A 77 -1.61 6.72 -6.33
N GLN A 78 -1.39 7.98 -5.97
CA GLN A 78 -2.09 9.14 -6.57
C GLN A 78 -1.79 9.31 -8.07
N SER A 79 -0.56 9.01 -8.50
CA SER A 79 -0.19 9.08 -9.91
C SER A 79 -0.92 8.00 -10.72
N HIS A 80 -1.09 6.79 -10.19
CA HIS A 80 -1.90 5.75 -10.85
C HIS A 80 -3.36 6.16 -11.09
N GLN A 81 -4.00 6.81 -10.11
CA GLN A 81 -5.40 7.24 -10.22
C GLN A 81 -5.62 8.41 -11.21
N LYS A 82 -4.58 9.14 -11.60
CA LYS A 82 -4.68 10.25 -12.57
C LYS A 82 -4.46 9.83 -14.02
N PHE A 83 -4.01 8.60 -14.27
CA PHE A 83 -3.69 8.08 -15.60
C PHE A 83 -4.55 6.86 -15.99
N GLU A 84 -5.58 6.51 -15.21
CA GLU A 84 -6.78 5.76 -15.65
C GLU A 84 -7.86 6.75 -16.11
#